data_AF-A0A1C6LDQ3-F1
#
_entry.id   AF-A0A1C6LDQ3-F1
#
_cell.length_a   1.000
_cell.length_b   1.000
_cell.length_c   1.000
_cell.angle_alpha   90.00
_cell.angle_beta   90.00
_cell.angle_gamma   90.00
#
_symmetry.space_group_name_H-M   'P 1'
#
loop_
_entity.id
_entity.type
_entity.pdbx_description
1 polymer ?
#
loop_
_entity_poly.entity_id
_entity_poly.type
_entity_poly.pdbx_seq_one_letter_code
_entity_poly.pdbx_strand_id
1 'polypeptide(L)'
;MKGDGEMERAERLRMLADEVVKLIKEFREESCVLGENPLCDVFINDSNDIVIFENGIKEPVEYSLSEIGYIFEDDIEGFNNCGKKFKDGLDLAMREATLEYGRLSKEEFSNYIGRVIYAQFRCEEIYNRILQIELETRAL
;
A
#
# COMPACT_ATOMS: atom_id res chain seq x y z
N MET A 1 -9.20 -34.10 17.72
CA MET A 1 -8.38 -32.89 17.93
C MET A 1 -7.60 -32.50 16.66
N LYS A 2 -8.22 -32.58 15.48
CA LYS A 2 -7.63 -32.09 14.22
C LYS A 2 -8.29 -30.77 13.75
N GLY A 3 -9.53 -30.52 14.18
CA GLY A 3 -10.31 -29.35 13.79
C GLY A 3 -10.05 -28.05 14.58
N ASP A 4 -9.53 -28.12 15.81
CA ASP A 4 -9.33 -26.91 16.62
C ASP A 4 -8.16 -26.05 16.10
N GLY A 5 -7.06 -26.70 15.70
CA GLY A 5 -5.90 -25.99 15.11
C GLY A 5 -6.13 -25.51 13.67
N GLU A 6 -6.96 -26.21 12.89
CA GLU A 6 -7.36 -25.78 11.54
C GLU A 6 -8.29 -24.56 11.60
N MET A 7 -9.18 -24.50 12.60
CA MET A 7 -10.07 -23.35 12.84
C MET A 7 -9.29 -22.11 13.31
N GLU A 8 -8.33 -22.28 14.22
CA GLU A 8 -7.45 -21.20 14.69
C GLU A 8 -6.58 -20.64 13.55
N ARG A 9 -6.05 -21.50 12.68
CA ARG A 9 -5.31 -21.10 11.47
C ARG A 9 -6.17 -20.27 10.51
N ALA A 10 -7.38 -20.75 10.21
CA ALA A 10 -8.30 -20.07 9.29
C ALA A 10 -8.73 -18.69 9.82
N GLU A 11 -9.01 -18.59 11.12
CA GLU A 11 -9.35 -17.32 11.77
C GLU A 11 -8.17 -16.34 11.70
N ARG A 12 -6.95 -16.81 11.98
CA ARG A 12 -5.75 -15.98 11.89
C ARG A 12 -5.49 -15.46 10.47
N LEU A 13 -5.62 -16.32 9.45
CA LEU A 13 -5.48 -15.92 8.05
C LEU A 13 -6.50 -14.85 7.67
N ARG A 14 -7.75 -15.00 8.12
CA ARG A 14 -8.80 -14.02 7.86
C ARG A 14 -8.49 -12.66 8.49
N MET A 15 -8.03 -12.65 9.75
CA MET A 15 -7.64 -11.41 10.43
C MET A 15 -6.49 -10.70 9.71
N LEU A 16 -5.48 -11.45 9.26
CA LEU A 16 -4.35 -10.91 8.49
C LEU A 16 -4.81 -10.33 7.15
N ALA A 17 -5.72 -11.00 6.45
CA ALA A 17 -6.31 -10.48 5.21
C ALA A 17 -7.09 -9.17 5.42
N ASP A 18 -7.93 -9.12 6.46
CA ASP A 18 -8.68 -7.91 6.82
C ASP A 18 -7.75 -6.73 7.18
N GLU A 19 -6.60 -7.02 7.81
CA GLU A 19 -5.57 -6.01 8.09
C GLU A 19 -4.90 -5.52 6.80
N VAL A 20 -4.47 -6.42 5.94
CA VAL A 20 -3.82 -6.09 4.66
C VAL A 20 -4.70 -5.21 3.78
N VAL A 21 -6.01 -5.52 3.64
CA VAL A 21 -6.91 -4.68 2.83
C VAL A 21 -6.98 -3.25 3.35
N LYS A 22 -7.00 -3.05 4.68
CA LYS A 22 -7.01 -1.71 5.28
C LYS A 22 -5.69 -0.99 5.01
N LEU A 23 -4.57 -1.67 5.20
CA LEU A 23 -3.24 -1.13 4.98
C LEU A 23 -3.03 -0.71 3.51
N ILE A 24 -3.45 -1.54 2.54
CA ILE A 24 -3.38 -1.18 1.11
C ILE A 24 -4.19 0.08 0.82
N LYS A 25 -5.42 0.17 1.33
CA LYS A 25 -6.29 1.34 1.12
C LYS A 25 -5.65 2.60 1.72
N GLU A 26 -5.12 2.50 2.93
CA GLU A 26 -4.44 3.61 3.62
C GLU A 26 -3.18 4.06 2.87
N PHE A 27 -2.32 3.13 2.44
CA PHE A 27 -1.12 3.45 1.64
C PHE A 27 -1.48 4.25 0.40
N ARG A 28 -2.57 3.85 -0.26
CA ARG A 28 -3.04 4.49 -1.49
C ARG A 28 -3.59 5.89 -1.21
N GLU A 29 -4.39 6.05 -0.17
CA GLU A 29 -4.88 7.36 0.26
C GLU A 29 -3.73 8.34 0.56
N GLU A 30 -2.74 7.90 1.34
CA GLU A 30 -1.60 8.75 1.69
C GLU A 30 -0.71 9.10 0.50
N SER A 31 -0.49 8.15 -0.43
CA SER A 31 0.32 8.39 -1.63
C SER A 31 -0.33 9.32 -2.66
N CYS A 32 -1.63 9.63 -2.54
CA CYS A 32 -2.33 10.60 -3.40
C CYS A 32 -1.74 12.02 -3.31
N VAL A 33 -1.00 12.34 -2.25
CA VAL A 33 -0.31 13.64 -2.15
C VAL A 33 0.72 13.85 -3.27
N LEU A 34 1.18 12.77 -3.91
CA LEU A 34 2.16 12.79 -4.99
C LEU A 34 1.55 12.81 -6.40
N GLY A 35 0.22 12.78 -6.50
CA GLY A 35 -0.49 12.76 -7.79
C GLY A 35 -1.74 11.88 -7.76
N GLU A 36 -2.30 11.61 -8.94
CA GLU A 36 -3.47 10.73 -9.06
C GLU A 36 -3.13 9.29 -8.66
N ASN A 37 -3.99 8.70 -7.82
CA ASN A 37 -3.90 7.30 -7.44
C ASN A 37 -5.02 6.49 -8.12
N PRO A 38 -4.69 5.52 -8.99
CA PRO A 38 -5.67 4.78 -9.79
C PRO A 38 -6.42 3.65 -9.06
N LEU A 39 -6.54 3.64 -7.73
CA LEU A 39 -7.20 2.52 -7.04
C LEU A 39 -8.72 2.50 -7.32
N CYS A 40 -9.23 1.36 -7.81
CA CYS A 40 -10.67 1.17 -7.97
C CYS A 40 -11.27 0.39 -6.79
N ASP A 41 -10.75 -0.80 -6.45
CA ASP A 41 -11.28 -1.61 -5.35
C ASP A 41 -10.26 -2.64 -4.82
N VAL A 42 -10.33 -2.93 -3.51
CA VAL A 42 -9.54 -3.99 -2.83
C VAL A 42 -10.44 -4.74 -1.85
N PHE A 43 -10.48 -6.07 -1.96
CA PHE A 43 -11.25 -6.96 -1.08
C PHE A 43 -10.61 -8.34 -0.93
N ILE A 44 -11.26 -9.22 -0.16
CA ILE A 44 -10.78 -10.56 0.19
C ILE A 44 -11.75 -11.58 -0.41
N ASN A 45 -11.24 -12.60 -1.09
CA ASN A 45 -12.06 -13.69 -1.62
C ASN A 45 -12.28 -14.81 -0.56
N ASP A 46 -12.96 -15.89 -0.96
CA ASP A 46 -13.27 -17.02 -0.07
C ASP A 46 -12.03 -17.83 0.37
N SER A 47 -10.91 -17.71 -0.35
CA SER A 47 -9.61 -18.32 -0.03
C SER A 47 -8.75 -17.47 0.91
N ASN A 48 -9.23 -16.30 1.34
CA ASN A 48 -8.47 -15.25 2.02
C ASN A 48 -7.38 -14.59 1.16
N ASP A 49 -7.42 -14.77 -0.17
CA ASP A 49 -6.55 -14.03 -1.07
C ASP A 49 -7.05 -12.60 -1.23
N ILE A 50 -6.10 -11.70 -1.50
CA ILE A 50 -6.35 -10.29 -1.72
C ILE A 50 -6.60 -10.06 -3.20
N VAL A 51 -7.76 -9.49 -3.52
CA VAL A 51 -8.17 -9.18 -4.89
C VAL A 51 -8.10 -7.67 -5.09
N ILE A 52 -7.39 -7.23 -6.12
CA ILE A 52 -7.15 -5.82 -6.43
C ILE A 52 -7.66 -5.49 -7.84
N PHE A 53 -8.42 -4.41 -7.95
CA PHE A 53 -8.85 -3.81 -9.22
C PHE A 53 -8.11 -2.48 -9.43
N GLU A 54 -7.31 -2.42 -10.49
CA GLU A 54 -6.59 -1.20 -10.89
C GLU A 54 -7.27 -0.51 -12.07
N ASN A 55 -7.28 0.82 -12.06
CA ASN A 55 -7.87 1.61 -13.14
C ASN A 55 -7.16 1.34 -14.48
N GLY A 56 -7.92 0.96 -15.50
CA GLY A 56 -7.40 0.65 -16.84
C GLY A 56 -6.97 -0.80 -17.06
N ILE A 57 -6.99 -1.65 -16.02
CA ILE A 57 -6.83 -3.10 -16.15
C ILE A 57 -8.22 -3.73 -16.22
N LYS A 58 -8.44 -4.63 -17.19
CA LYS A 58 -9.74 -5.27 -17.43
C LYS A 58 -10.08 -6.39 -16.45
N GLU A 59 -9.06 -7.00 -15.85
CA GLU A 59 -9.21 -8.18 -15.00
C GLU A 59 -8.55 -7.92 -13.64
N PRO A 60 -9.16 -8.34 -12.53
CA PRO A 60 -8.55 -8.23 -11.22
C PRO A 60 -7.31 -9.09 -11.12
N VAL A 61 -6.38 -8.66 -10.27
CA VAL A 61 -5.22 -9.46 -9.89
C VAL A 61 -5.43 -9.99 -8.48
N GLU A 62 -5.13 -11.27 -8.28
CA GLU A 62 -5.26 -11.95 -7.00
C GLU A 62 -3.88 -12.24 -6.42
N TYR A 63 -3.71 -11.96 -5.13
CA TYR A 63 -2.47 -12.16 -4.40
C TYR A 63 -2.71 -12.99 -3.14
N SER A 64 -1.95 -14.07 -2.98
CA SER A 64 -1.89 -14.79 -1.72
C SER A 64 -1.27 -13.91 -0.63
N LEU A 65 -1.76 -14.04 0.60
CA LEU A 65 -1.13 -13.42 1.77
C LEU A 65 0.35 -13.80 1.97
N SER A 66 0.75 -15.00 1.53
CA SER A 66 2.14 -15.46 1.63
C SER A 66 3.09 -14.80 0.62
N GLU A 67 2.54 -13.97 -0.26
CA GLU A 67 3.19 -13.35 -1.41
C GLU A 67 2.67 -11.90 -1.59
N ILE A 68 2.06 -11.33 -0.55
CA ILE A 68 1.37 -10.05 -0.66
C ILE A 68 2.34 -8.87 -0.80
N GLY A 69 3.59 -9.00 -0.37
CA GLY A 69 4.63 -7.99 -0.58
C GLY A 69 4.83 -7.65 -2.06
N TYR A 70 4.55 -8.59 -2.97
CA TYR A 70 4.66 -8.38 -4.42
C TYR A 70 3.81 -7.21 -4.94
N ILE A 71 2.69 -6.87 -4.28
CA ILE A 71 1.85 -5.74 -4.71
C ILE A 71 2.57 -4.40 -4.59
N PHE A 72 3.54 -4.32 -3.67
CA PHE A 72 4.37 -3.13 -3.48
C PHE A 72 5.75 -3.29 -4.09
N GLU A 73 6.09 -4.45 -4.63
CA GLU A 73 7.37 -4.60 -5.31
C GLU A 73 7.44 -3.60 -6.46
N ASP A 74 6.37 -3.37 -7.23
CA ASP A 74 6.36 -2.34 -8.27
C ASP A 74 6.17 -0.89 -7.75
N ASP A 75 5.49 -0.69 -6.62
CA ASP A 75 5.25 0.65 -6.05
C ASP A 75 6.41 1.17 -5.19
N ILE A 76 7.23 0.28 -4.62
CA ILE A 76 8.25 0.58 -3.61
C ILE A 76 9.65 0.05 -3.98
N GLU A 77 9.79 -1.13 -4.62
CA GLU A 77 11.10 -1.77 -4.87
C GLU A 77 11.54 -1.87 -6.35
N GLY A 78 10.63 -1.76 -7.31
CA GLY A 78 10.91 -1.85 -8.73
C GLY A 78 11.30 -3.17 -9.33
N PHE A 79 10.33 -3.89 -9.89
CA PHE A 79 10.64 -4.99 -10.80
C PHE A 79 9.98 -4.88 -12.17
N ASN A 80 10.17 -3.74 -12.84
CA ASN A 80 10.31 -3.62 -14.30
C ASN A 80 10.60 -2.17 -14.71
N ASN A 81 11.87 -1.77 -14.82
CA ASN A 81 12.31 -0.43 -15.30
C ASN A 81 11.63 0.83 -14.69
N CYS A 82 10.77 0.70 -13.68
CA CYS A 82 9.88 1.77 -13.19
C CYS A 82 9.62 1.70 -11.67
N GLY A 83 10.50 1.08 -10.89
CA GLY A 83 10.50 1.01 -9.42
C GLY A 83 10.75 2.25 -8.60
N LYS A 84 10.47 3.39 -9.22
CA LYS A 84 10.97 4.68 -8.79
C LYS A 84 9.84 5.62 -8.42
N LYS A 85 8.57 5.24 -8.62
CA LYS A 85 7.47 6.20 -8.61
C LYS A 85 7.18 6.84 -7.26
N PHE A 86 7.15 6.08 -6.16
CA PHE A 86 6.84 6.67 -4.85
C PHE A 86 8.01 7.51 -4.32
N LYS A 87 9.23 6.95 -4.27
CA LYS A 87 10.42 7.68 -3.80
C LYS A 87 10.84 8.81 -4.75
N ASP A 88 10.83 8.61 -6.07
CA ASP A 88 11.08 9.71 -7.02
C ASP A 88 9.93 10.72 -6.99
N GLY A 89 8.69 10.30 -6.72
CA GLY A 89 7.56 11.18 -6.51
C GLY A 89 7.74 12.08 -5.29
N LEU A 90 8.21 11.51 -4.17
CA LEU A 90 8.61 12.27 -2.98
C LEU A 90 9.75 13.24 -3.28
N ASP A 91 10.82 12.77 -3.92
CA ASP A 91 11.98 13.60 -4.29
C ASP A 91 11.57 14.73 -5.24
N LEU A 92 10.68 14.45 -6.21
CA LEU A 92 10.14 15.43 -7.13
C LEU A 92 9.27 16.44 -6.39
N ALA A 93 8.32 15.98 -5.55
CA ALA A 93 7.47 16.84 -4.74
C ALA A 93 8.30 17.78 -3.84
N MET A 94 9.38 17.28 -3.26
CA MET A 94 10.30 18.08 -2.43
C MET A 94 11.15 19.06 -3.25
N ARG A 95 11.56 18.70 -4.46
CA ARG A 95 12.25 19.62 -5.39
C ARG A 95 11.34 20.73 -5.88
N GLU A 96 10.10 20.38 -6.23
CA GLU A 96 9.09 21.29 -6.78
C GLU A 96 8.37 22.10 -5.69
N ALA A 97 8.56 21.78 -4.40
CA ALA A 97 8.05 22.56 -3.28
C ALA A 97 8.34 24.07 -3.41
N THR A 98 9.50 24.44 -3.97
CA THR A 98 9.86 25.85 -4.20
C THR A 98 8.95 26.55 -5.22
N LEU A 99 8.43 25.83 -6.21
CA LEU A 99 7.45 26.34 -7.17
C LEU A 99 6.10 26.54 -6.50
N GLU A 100 5.69 25.58 -5.64
CA GLU A 100 4.43 25.66 -4.90
C GLU A 100 4.45 26.76 -3.82
N TYR A 101 5.59 27.05 -3.20
CA TYR A 101 5.74 28.14 -2.21
C TYR A 101 5.35 29.52 -2.79
N GLY A 102 5.58 29.73 -4.08
CA GLY A 102 5.20 30.97 -4.76
C GLY A 102 3.71 31.03 -5.16
N ARG A 103 3.02 29.89 -5.18
CA ARG A 103 1.62 29.74 -5.61
C ARG A 103 0.63 29.63 -4.44
N LEU A 104 1.03 28.97 -3.36
CA LEU A 104 0.17 28.64 -2.23
C LEU A 104 0.27 29.69 -1.11
N SER A 105 -0.79 29.81 -0.31
CA SER A 105 -0.71 30.53 0.97
C SER A 105 0.20 29.80 1.96
N LYS A 106 0.62 30.50 3.03
CA LYS A 106 1.42 29.90 4.12
C LYS A 106 0.78 28.63 4.68
N GLU A 107 -0.53 28.65 4.91
CA GLU A 107 -1.26 27.53 5.51
C GLU A 107 -1.34 26.34 4.54
N GLU A 108 -1.70 26.60 3.28
CA GLU A 108 -1.75 25.58 2.23
C GLU A 108 -0.38 24.94 1.98
N PHE A 109 0.69 25.75 1.91
CA PHE A 109 2.04 25.25 1.73
C PHE A 109 2.51 24.40 2.92
N SER A 110 2.27 24.87 4.15
CA SER A 110 2.65 24.12 5.36
C SER A 110 1.92 22.79 5.44
N ASN A 111 0.63 22.77 5.09
CA ASN A 111 -0.18 21.56 5.01
C ASN A 111 0.33 20.61 3.92
N TYR A 112 0.59 21.11 2.72
CA TYR A 112 1.14 20.32 1.61
C TYR A 112 2.45 19.60 2.00
N ILE A 113 3.45 20.35 2.48
CA ILE A 113 4.73 19.76 2.91
C ILE A 113 4.53 18.78 4.07
N GLY A 114 3.68 19.12 5.04
CA GLY A 114 3.33 18.24 6.14
C GLY A 114 2.78 16.90 5.66
N ARG A 115 1.87 16.92 4.69
CA ARG A 115 1.29 15.71 4.08
C ARG A 115 2.31 14.90 3.29
N VAL A 116 3.18 15.55 2.51
CA VAL A 116 4.26 14.85 1.77
C VAL A 116 5.18 14.09 2.72
N ILE A 117 5.61 14.74 3.81
CA ILE A 117 6.48 14.12 4.82
C ILE A 117 5.75 13.03 5.61
N TYR A 118 4.48 13.26 5.97
CA TYR A 118 3.68 12.25 6.65
C TYR A 118 3.50 11.00 5.79
N ALA A 119 3.15 11.17 4.51
CA ALA A 119 2.96 10.08 3.56
C ALA A 119 4.24 9.25 3.42
N GLN A 120 5.42 9.87 3.39
CA GLN A 120 6.70 9.15 3.38
C GLN A 120 6.80 8.15 4.54
N PHE A 121 6.68 8.63 5.77
CA PHE A 121 6.82 7.78 6.95
C PHE A 121 5.73 6.72 7.02
N ARG A 122 4.48 7.11 6.78
CA ARG A 122 3.34 6.20 6.96
C ARG A 122 3.33 5.09 5.90
N CYS A 123 3.64 5.42 4.66
CA CYS A 123 3.73 4.43 3.59
C CYS A 123 4.85 3.41 3.84
N GLU A 124 6.00 3.84 4.37
CA GLU A 124 7.09 2.94 4.78
C GLU A 124 6.69 2.02 5.94
N GLU A 125 6.00 2.54 6.96
CA GLU A 125 5.46 1.72 8.05
C GLU A 125 4.49 0.64 7.55
N ILE A 126 3.57 1.03 6.66
CA ILE A 126 2.60 0.13 6.06
C ILE A 126 3.30 -0.99 5.29
N TYR A 127 4.26 -0.65 4.43
CA TYR A 127 5.03 -1.65 3.67
C TYR A 127 5.71 -2.65 4.59
N ASN A 128 6.42 -2.16 5.62
CA ASN A 128 7.08 -3.02 6.59
C ASN A 128 6.09 -3.93 7.32
N ARG A 129 4.89 -3.43 7.67
CA ARG A 129 3.86 -4.26 8.30
C ARG A 129 3.38 -5.37 7.37
N ILE A 130 3.20 -5.08 6.09
CA ILE A 130 2.75 -6.06 5.09
C ILE A 130 3.80 -7.15 4.88
N LEU A 131 5.09 -6.80 4.85
CA LEU A 131 6.17 -7.80 4.85
C LEU A 131 6.15 -8.70 6.10
N GLN A 132 5.83 -8.15 7.28
CA GLN A 132 5.67 -8.98 8.48
C GLN A 132 4.47 -9.91 8.39
N ILE A 133 3.34 -9.45 7.84
CA ILE A 133 2.15 -10.29 7.62
C ILE A 133 2.48 -11.45 6.67
N GLU A 134 3.28 -11.21 5.64
CA GLU A 134 3.76 -12.25 4.72
C GLU A 134 4.54 -13.34 5.47
N LEU A 135 5.45 -12.94 6.37
CA LEU A 135 6.22 -13.86 7.21
C LEU A 135 5.33 -14.62 8.21
N GLU A 136 4.40 -13.92 8.88
CA GLU A 136 3.41 -14.54 9.77
C GLU A 136 2.59 -15.60 9.02
N THR A 137 2.13 -15.29 7.81
CA THR A 137 1.33 -16.18 6.97
C THR A 137 2.11 -17.44 6.58
N ARG A 138 3.39 -17.31 6.22
CA ARG A 138 4.25 -18.46 5.88
C ARG A 138 4.53 -19.39 7.06
N ALA A 139 4.37 -18.90 8.28
CA ALA A 139 4.59 -19.67 9.50
C ALA A 139 3.32 -20.41 10.00
N LEU A 140 2.15 -20.15 9.39
CA LEU A 140 0.85 -20.75 9.72
C LEU A 140 0.54 -22.02 8.92
#